data_AF-A0A813KZW3-F1
#
_entry.id   AF-A0A813KZW3-F1
#
_cell.length_a   1.000
_cell.length_b   1.000
_cell.length_c   1.000
_cell.angle_alpha   90.00
_cell.angle_beta   90.00
_cell.angle_gamma   90.00
#
_symmetry.space_group_name_H-M   'P 1'
#
loop_
_entity.id
_entity.type
_entity.pdbx_description
1 polymer ?
#
loop_
_entity_poly.entity_id
_entity_poly.type
_entity_poly.pdbx_seq_one_letter_code
_entity_poly.pdbx_strand_id
1 'polypeptide(L)' 'MARGLSLYEVLGCEPGALFAELRACFKRRALSVHPDKGGSKEAFQQVLAAFETLADPAARANYDRRHTAA' A
#
# COMPACT_ATOMS: atom_id res chain seq x y z
N MET A 1 16.15 10.50 -7.62
CA MET A 1 14.78 11.04 -7.58
C MET A 1 13.99 10.24 -6.55
N ALA A 2 14.01 10.66 -5.30
CA ALA A 2 13.17 10.05 -4.27
C ALA A 2 11.73 10.54 -4.50
N ARG A 3 11.02 9.85 -5.41
CA ARG A 3 9.56 9.94 -5.49
C ARG A 3 9.06 9.55 -4.10
N GLY A 4 8.27 10.41 -3.47
CA GLY A 4 7.68 10.09 -2.16
C GLY A 4 7.03 8.71 -2.24
N LEU A 5 7.37 7.85 -1.27
CA LEU A 5 6.98 6.44 -1.24
C LEU A 5 5.52 6.28 -1.64
N SER A 6 5.29 5.68 -2.80
CA SER A 6 3.94 5.43 -3.30
C SER A 6 3.23 4.42 -2.39
N LEU A 7 1.88 4.44 -2.36
CA LEU A 7 1.13 3.45 -1.56
C LEU A 7 1.46 2.01 -1.99
N TYR A 8 1.82 1.84 -3.26
CA TYR A 8 2.36 0.60 -3.82
C TYR A 8 3.67 0.18 -3.14
N GLU A 9 4.63 1.09 -2.95
CA GLU A 9 5.87 0.81 -2.24
C GLU A 9 5.66 0.55 -0.74
N VAL A 10 4.71 1.24 -0.11
CA VAL A 10 4.32 0.98 1.29
C VAL A 10 3.83 -0.46 1.46
N LEU A 11 3.04 -0.95 0.49
CA LEU A 11 2.60 -2.35 0.44
C LEU A 11 3.69 -3.31 -0.03
N GLY A 12 4.68 -2.82 -0.78
CA GLY A 12 5.67 -3.63 -1.47
C GLY A 12 5.11 -4.32 -2.73
N CYS A 13 4.16 -3.69 -3.42
CA CYS A 13 3.67 -4.13 -4.73
C CYS A 13 4.11 -3.18 -5.84
N GLU A 14 4.00 -3.63 -7.09
CA GLU A 14 4.17 -2.76 -8.26
C GLU A 14 2.94 -1.88 -8.54
N PRO A 15 3.16 -0.65 -9.06
CA PRO A 15 2.09 0.16 -9.62
C PRO A 15 1.49 -0.57 -10.83
N GLY A 16 0.20 -0.89 -10.76
CA GLY A 16 -0.47 -1.74 -11.76
C GLY A 16 -0.85 -3.13 -11.24
N ALA A 17 -0.40 -3.52 -10.05
CA ALA A 17 -0.79 -4.79 -9.42
C ALA A 17 -2.32 -4.97 -9.36
N LEU A 18 -2.76 -6.20 -9.62
CA LEU A 18 -4.16 -6.60 -9.49
C LEU A 18 -4.60 -6.60 -8.03
N PHE A 19 -5.91 -6.56 -7.79
CA PHE A 19 -6.46 -6.61 -6.42
C PHE A 19 -5.98 -7.85 -5.64
N ALA A 20 -5.88 -9.00 -6.32
CA ALA A 20 -5.36 -10.23 -5.72
C ALA A 20 -3.90 -10.08 -5.25
N GLU A 21 -3.05 -9.44 -6.06
CA GLU A 21 -1.65 -9.15 -5.75
C GLU A 21 -1.54 -8.13 -4.60
N LEU A 22 -2.34 -7.05 -4.63
CA LEU A 22 -2.41 -6.07 -3.55
C LEU A 22 -2.74 -6.74 -2.21
N ARG A 23 -3.70 -7.66 -2.21
CA ARG A 23 -4.10 -8.42 -1.02
C ARG A 23 -2.99 -9.36 -0.55
N ALA A 24 -2.24 -9.96 -1.47
CA ALA A 24 -1.10 -10.82 -1.16
C ALA A 24 0.06 -10.01 -0.55
N CYS A 25 0.47 -8.89 -1.16
CA CYS A 25 1.51 -8.03 -0.58
C CYS A 25 1.06 -7.48 0.78
N PHE A 26 -0.19 -6.99 0.90
CA PHE A 26 -0.75 -6.51 2.17
C PHE A 26 -0.60 -7.56 3.26
N LYS A 27 -1.00 -8.82 3.01
CA LYS A 27 -0.83 -9.90 3.99
C LYS A 27 0.61 -10.10 4.39
N ARG A 28 1.54 -10.15 3.43
CA ARG A 28 2.97 -10.33 3.70
C ARG A 28 3.54 -9.17 4.51
N ARG A 29 3.12 -7.94 4.20
CA ARG A 29 3.61 -6.74 4.85
C ARG A 29 2.99 -6.54 6.23
N ALA A 30 1.69 -6.75 6.37
CA ALA A 30 0.97 -6.83 7.63
C ALA A 30 1.65 -7.79 8.62
N LEU A 31 2.02 -8.99 8.19
CA LEU A 31 2.75 -9.96 9.02
C LEU A 31 4.16 -9.47 9.40
N SER A 32 4.81 -8.73 8.51
CA SER A 32 6.15 -8.17 8.74
C SER A 32 6.16 -6.98 9.69
N VAL A 33 5.09 -6.17 9.70
CA VAL A 33 4.94 -4.98 10.55
C VAL A 33 4.05 -5.24 11.77
N HIS A 34 3.63 -6.49 11.97
CA HIS A 34 2.74 -6.87 13.06
C HIS A 34 3.44 -6.62 14.41
N PRO A 35 2.77 -6.04 15.42
CA PRO A 35 3.36 -5.76 16.73
C PRO A 35 3.91 -7.01 17.42
N ASP A 36 3.27 -8.16 17.22
CA ASP A 36 3.73 -9.46 17.76
C ASP A 36 5.09 -9.92 17.19
N LYS A 37 5.45 -9.47 15.98
CA LYS A 37 6.74 -9.78 15.33
C LYS A 37 7.79 -8.68 15.50
N GLY A 38 7.54 -7.70 16.38
CA GLY A 38 8.44 -6.58 16.62
C GLY A 38 8.22 -5.37 15.70
N GLY A 39 7.08 -5.31 15.01
CA GLY A 39 6.65 -4.10 14.29
C GLY A 39 5.89 -3.11 15.18
N SER A 40 5.39 -2.04 14.58
CA SER A 40 4.63 -0.99 15.28
C SER A 40 3.20 -0.90 14.74
N LYS A 41 2.26 -0.58 15.62
CA LYS A 41 0.85 -0.36 15.24
C LYS A 41 0.71 0.73 14.17
N GLU A 42 1.55 1.77 14.24
CA GLU A 42 1.64 2.83 13.23
C GLU A 42 2.04 2.30 11.85
N ALA A 43 3.07 1.45 11.78
CA ALA A 43 3.51 0.84 10.52
C ALA A 43 2.41 -0.05 9.93
N PHE A 44 1.69 -0.80 10.78
CA PHE A 44 0.52 -1.56 10.34
C PHE A 44 -0.60 -0.66 9.81
N GLN A 45 -0.90 0.46 10.48
CA GLN A 45 -1.89 1.42 10.01
C GLN A 45 -1.50 2.07 8.68
N GLN A 46 -0.22 2.36 8.44
CA GLN A 46 0.26 2.86 7.14
C GLN A 46 0.03 1.84 6.03
N VAL A 47 0.36 0.57 6.27
CA VAL A 47 0.13 -0.52 5.31
C VAL A 47 -1.36 -0.73 5.06
N LEU A 48 -2.20 -0.62 6.10
CA LEU A 48 -3.66 -0.74 5.99
C LEU A 48 -4.26 0.40 5.17
N ALA A 49 -3.93 1.65 5.49
CA ALA A 49 -4.43 2.82 4.77
C ALA A 49 -4.02 2.81 3.29
N ALA A 50 -2.80 2.35 3.00
CA ALA A 50 -2.34 2.13 1.64
C ALA A 50 -3.17 1.07 0.93
N PHE A 51 -3.45 -0.06 1.58
CA PHE A 51 -4.29 -1.10 1.03
C PHE A 51 -5.71 -0.61 0.79
N GLU A 52 -6.36 0.07 1.74
CA GLU A 52 -7.74 0.55 1.60
C GLU A 52 -7.89 1.50 0.41
N THR A 53 -6.93 2.39 0.20
CA THR A 53 -6.95 3.32 -0.94
C THR A 53 -6.77 2.59 -2.28
N LEU A 54 -5.93 1.56 -2.33
CA LEU A 54 -5.63 0.83 -3.57
C LEU A 54 -6.60 -0.33 -3.85
N ALA A 55 -7.25 -0.84 -2.80
CA ALA A 55 -8.26 -1.89 -2.84
C ALA A 55 -9.55 -1.39 -3.49
N ASP A 56 -9.93 -0.14 -3.23
CA ASP A 56 -11.07 0.47 -3.87
C ASP A 56 -10.69 1.04 -5.24
N PRO A 57 -11.34 0.60 -6.35
CA PRO A 57 -10.98 1.06 -7.69
C PRO A 57 -11.23 2.55 -7.91
N ALA A 58 -12.22 3.16 -7.23
CA ALA A 58 -12.49 4.59 -7.36
C ALA A 58 -11.47 5.43 -6.58
N ALA A 59 -11.11 5.02 -5.35
CA ALA A 59 -10.06 5.63 -4.55
C ALA A 59 -8.69 5.46 -5.21
N ARG A 60 -8.40 4.27 -5.76
CA ARG A 60 -7.20 4.01 -6.55
C ARG A 60 -7.14 4.93 -7.75
N ALA A 61 -8.22 5.04 -8.54
CA ALA A 61 -8.24 5.94 -9.69
C ALA A 61 -8.08 7.41 -9.30
N ASN A 62 -8.54 7.83 -8.12
CA ASN A 62 -8.34 9.17 -7.61
C ASN A 62 -6.88 9.38 -7.14
N TYR A 63 -6.31 8.41 -6.43
CA TYR A 63 -4.91 8.39 -6.05
C TYR A 63 -3.99 8.45 -7.26
N ASP A 64 -4.23 7.59 -8.26
CA ASP A 64 -3.47 7.54 -9.51
C ASP A 64 -3.56 8.86 -10.28
N ARG A 65 -4.75 9.47 -10.34
CA ARG A 65 -4.93 10.82 -10.94
C ARG A 65 -4.18 11.92 -10.20
N ARG A 66 -4.04 11.82 -8.87
CA ARG A 66 -3.34 12.81 -8.04
C ARG A 66 -1.83 12.61 -8.01
N HIS A 67 -1.35 11.37 -8.22
CA HIS A 67 0.07 11.01 -8.19
C HIS A 67 0.70 10.84 -9.59
N THR A 68 -0.11 10.68 -10.63
CA THR A 68 0.29 10.90 -12.03
C THR A 68 0.22 12.40 -12.29
N ALA A 69 1.22 13.14 -11.80
CA ALA A 69 1.51 14.47 -12.31
C ALA A 69 2.30 14.30 -13.62
N ALA A 70 1.66 14.66 -14.73
CA ALA A 70 2.34 15.06 -15.95
C ALA A 70 2.80 16.51 -15.82
#